data_AF-A0A517TY98-F1
#
_entry.id   AF-A0A517TY98-F1
#
_cell.length_a   1.000
_cell.length_b   1.000
_cell.length_c   1.000
_cell.angle_alpha   90.00
_cell.angle_beta   90.00
_cell.angle_gamma   90.00
#
_symmetry.space_group_name_H-M   'P 1'
#
loop_
_entity.id
_entity.type
_entity.pdbx_description
1 polymer ?
#
loop_
_entity_poly.entity_id
_entity_poly.type
_entity_poly.pdbx_seq_one_letter_code
_entity_poly.pdbx_strand_id
1 'polypeptide(L)'
;MVRFGHKWGKFLDPASGRSFDERLGAQYYDAEWVFYQIADYTGDKEPWYTYANHAEKVYRDEYLATNKFGAQGFRRFAQGLYEDLRKGGDTTLEHLELIREKPAYSQIEGLTRGPTKRSGFSEALSREVAYALESNVIAEKAGLPRAVEEDGKPRAQWLLEMVENHLWEWRTQDFEGSSQGRVAPFMMGLSGYALAEYQDWEVANGRDPNSLWPKRHWPSIDAALLDVFAWLHDEATVIPGEALAGERMWVPLERLGHGTFRLMDRTLSGSGSPTPAPDLNQLIAPTYFWLYKETGDQKFRSIGDDLFAAGARYGSAEWSGKHFNQQYRLSFRSLKWREEGNQIKPTERAPTNQSIK
;
A
#
# COMPACT_ATOMS: atom_id res chain seq x y z
N MET A 1 0.97 -19.26 4.46
CA MET A 1 0.40 -18.43 5.52
C MET A 1 0.61 -19.06 6.90
N VAL A 2 -0.24 -19.99 7.37
CA VAL A 2 -0.21 -20.54 8.75
C VAL A 2 1.19 -21.00 9.23
N ARG A 3 1.86 -21.87 8.47
CA ARG A 3 3.22 -22.37 8.82
C ARG A 3 4.22 -21.25 9.11
N PHE A 4 4.30 -20.27 8.22
CA PHE A 4 5.23 -19.14 8.37
C PHE A 4 4.73 -18.11 9.37
N GLY A 5 3.41 -17.96 9.54
CA GLY A 5 2.82 -17.14 10.59
C GLY A 5 3.25 -17.61 11.99
N HIS A 6 3.20 -18.91 12.27
CA HIS A 6 3.73 -19.43 13.54
C HIS A 6 5.22 -19.18 13.73
N LYS A 7 6.02 -19.31 12.66
CA LYS A 7 7.46 -19.03 12.70
C LYS A 7 7.72 -17.57 13.12
N TRP A 8 7.08 -16.62 12.45
CA TRP A 8 7.32 -15.20 12.66
C TRP A 8 6.65 -14.65 13.92
N GLY A 9 5.49 -15.18 14.32
CA GLY A 9 4.85 -14.82 15.58
C GLY A 9 5.68 -15.20 16.81
N LYS A 10 6.34 -16.37 16.77
CA LYS A 10 7.32 -16.79 17.79
C LYS A 10 8.62 -15.98 17.71
N PHE A 11 9.02 -15.56 16.52
CA PHE A 11 10.22 -14.73 16.34
C PHE A 11 10.08 -13.35 17.01
N LEU A 12 8.86 -12.80 17.02
CA LEU A 12 8.55 -11.49 17.62
C LEU A 12 8.41 -11.53 19.14
N ASP A 13 8.36 -12.72 19.75
CA ASP A 13 8.26 -12.87 21.20
C ASP A 13 9.42 -12.12 21.91
N PRO A 14 9.15 -11.21 22.85
CA PRO A 14 10.19 -10.56 23.66
C PRO A 14 11.11 -11.56 24.39
N ALA A 15 10.65 -12.77 24.67
CA ALA A 15 11.42 -13.85 25.29
C ALA A 15 12.16 -14.76 24.29
N SER A 16 12.09 -14.49 22.98
CA SER A 16 12.71 -15.32 21.94
C SER A 16 14.24 -15.30 21.91
N GLY A 17 14.88 -14.43 22.70
CA GLY A 17 16.32 -14.18 22.68
C GLY A 17 16.80 -13.37 21.46
N ARG A 18 15.88 -12.85 20.64
CA ARG A 18 16.18 -11.96 19.50
C ARG A 18 16.40 -10.52 19.95
N SER A 19 17.30 -9.82 19.27
CA SER A 19 17.51 -8.40 19.52
C SER A 19 16.26 -7.60 19.14
N PHE A 20 16.14 -6.40 19.71
CA PHE A 20 15.08 -5.46 19.31
C PHE A 20 15.12 -5.18 17.80
N ASP A 21 16.29 -4.92 17.21
CA ASP A 21 16.42 -4.63 15.78
C ASP A 21 15.99 -5.81 14.89
N GLU A 22 16.32 -7.04 15.29
CA GLU A 22 15.84 -8.25 14.59
C GLU A 22 14.31 -8.31 14.61
N ARG A 23 13.69 -8.10 15.77
CA ARG A 23 12.24 -8.13 15.94
C ARG A 23 11.56 -6.98 15.19
N LEU A 24 12.09 -5.76 15.28
CA LEU A 24 11.59 -4.59 14.54
C LEU A 24 11.72 -4.76 13.02
N GLY A 25 12.76 -5.48 12.56
CA GLY A 25 12.89 -5.91 11.17
C GLY A 25 11.82 -6.93 10.76
N ALA A 26 11.50 -7.89 11.64
CA ALA A 26 10.46 -8.88 11.40
C ALA A 26 9.03 -8.31 11.50
N GLN A 27 8.84 -7.22 12.24
CA GLN A 27 7.54 -6.53 12.38
C GLN A 27 7.14 -5.75 11.12
N TYR A 28 8.12 -5.33 10.31
CA TYR A 28 7.91 -4.45 9.16
C TYR A 28 6.80 -4.93 8.21
N TYR A 29 6.01 -4.01 7.66
CA TYR A 29 4.70 -4.23 7.01
C TYR A 29 3.58 -4.69 7.95
N ASP A 30 3.57 -4.17 9.18
CA ASP A 30 2.45 -4.31 10.12
C ASP A 30 2.12 -5.77 10.48
N ALA A 31 3.06 -6.45 11.13
CA ALA A 31 2.87 -7.84 11.57
C ALA A 31 1.64 -8.04 12.47
N GLU A 32 1.32 -7.06 13.31
CA GLU A 32 0.15 -7.06 14.18
C GLU A 32 -1.14 -7.22 13.36
N TRP A 33 -1.31 -6.35 12.35
CA TRP A 33 -2.42 -6.45 11.41
C TRP A 33 -2.46 -7.81 10.68
N VAL A 34 -1.30 -8.32 10.26
CA VAL A 34 -1.23 -9.62 9.57
C VAL A 34 -1.72 -10.75 10.46
N PHE A 35 -1.35 -10.78 11.74
CA PHE A 35 -1.81 -11.83 12.65
C PHE A 35 -3.31 -11.73 12.97
N TYR A 36 -3.85 -10.52 13.11
CA TYR A 36 -5.29 -10.35 13.25
C TYR A 36 -6.07 -10.86 12.03
N GLN A 37 -5.60 -10.58 10.82
CA GLN A 37 -6.24 -11.10 9.60
C GLN A 37 -6.18 -12.64 9.52
N ILE A 38 -5.06 -13.25 9.94
CA ILE A 38 -4.96 -14.70 9.97
C ILE A 38 -5.95 -15.29 10.99
N ALA A 39 -6.07 -14.69 12.16
CA ALA A 39 -7.03 -15.11 13.18
C ALA A 39 -8.47 -15.08 12.63
N ASP A 40 -8.85 -13.96 12.01
CA ASP A 40 -10.18 -13.78 11.43
C ASP A 40 -10.44 -14.76 10.27
N TYR A 41 -9.40 -15.11 9.49
CA TYR A 41 -9.51 -16.07 8.39
C TYR A 41 -9.60 -17.54 8.83
N THR A 42 -8.80 -17.96 9.82
CA THR A 42 -8.82 -19.35 10.29
C THR A 42 -9.95 -19.62 11.29
N GLY A 43 -10.53 -18.56 11.87
CA GLY A 43 -11.51 -18.66 12.94
C GLY A 43 -10.90 -18.97 14.31
N ASP A 44 -9.56 -18.98 14.41
CA ASP A 44 -8.85 -19.26 15.65
C ASP A 44 -8.35 -17.95 16.26
N LYS A 45 -8.63 -17.70 17.53
CA LYS A 45 -8.05 -16.55 18.23
C LYS A 45 -6.59 -16.80 18.58
N GLU A 46 -6.30 -17.95 19.18
CA GLU A 46 -4.94 -18.32 19.59
C GLU A 46 -4.31 -19.30 18.60
N PRO A 47 -2.99 -19.20 18.35
CA PRO A 47 -2.02 -18.30 19.00
C PRO A 47 -1.90 -16.92 18.33
N TRP A 48 -2.79 -16.58 17.40
CA TRP A 48 -2.65 -15.40 16.56
C TRP A 48 -2.74 -14.08 17.34
N TYR A 49 -3.62 -13.98 18.32
CA TYR A 49 -3.70 -12.79 19.18
C TYR A 49 -2.46 -12.66 20.08
N THR A 50 -1.92 -13.77 20.58
CA THR A 50 -0.61 -13.76 21.25
C THR A 50 0.47 -13.19 20.32
N TYR A 51 0.50 -13.59 19.05
CA TYR A 51 1.48 -13.07 18.08
C TYR A 51 1.23 -11.62 17.67
N ALA A 52 -0.02 -11.17 17.59
CA ALA A 52 -0.37 -9.77 17.37
C ALA A 52 0.18 -8.90 18.51
N ASN A 53 -0.05 -9.29 19.75
CA ASN A 53 0.50 -8.61 20.94
C ASN A 53 2.04 -8.62 20.98
N HIS A 54 2.71 -9.67 20.48
CA HIS A 54 4.17 -9.64 20.33
C HIS A 54 4.61 -8.57 19.31
N ALA A 55 3.93 -8.48 18.17
CA ALA A 55 4.22 -7.47 17.14
C ALA A 55 3.94 -6.05 17.63
N GLU A 56 2.85 -5.87 18.35
CA GLU A 56 2.43 -4.62 18.95
C GLU A 56 3.47 -4.11 19.97
N LYS A 57 3.92 -4.94 20.91
CA LYS A 57 4.99 -4.58 21.86
C LYS A 57 6.26 -4.10 21.18
N VAL A 58 6.70 -4.80 20.14
CA VAL A 58 7.88 -4.42 19.35
C VAL A 58 7.68 -3.05 18.71
N TYR A 59 6.49 -2.80 18.15
CA TYR A 59 6.23 -1.61 17.36
C TYR A 59 5.78 -0.41 18.20
N ARG A 60 4.68 -0.54 18.95
CA ARG A 60 4.12 0.52 19.77
C ARG A 60 5.01 0.83 20.96
N ASP A 61 5.35 -0.17 21.77
CA ASP A 61 5.95 0.07 23.09
C ASP A 61 7.46 0.31 22.98
N GLU A 62 8.16 -0.55 22.24
CA GLU A 62 9.61 -0.49 22.15
C GLU A 62 10.09 0.53 21.09
N TYR A 63 9.39 0.65 19.95
CA TYR A 63 9.78 1.58 18.89
C TYR A 63 9.06 2.94 18.97
N LEU A 64 7.73 3.00 18.86
CA LEU A 64 7.01 4.27 18.79
C LEU A 64 7.13 5.05 20.10
N ALA A 65 6.82 4.45 21.26
CA ALA A 65 6.83 5.17 22.53
C ALA A 65 8.23 5.73 22.86
N THR A 66 9.29 4.94 22.66
CA THR A 66 10.69 5.37 22.82
C THR A 66 11.03 6.57 21.92
N ASN A 67 10.47 6.61 20.70
CA ASN A 67 10.68 7.69 19.74
C ASN A 67 9.60 8.78 19.82
N LYS A 68 8.77 8.82 20.88
CA LYS A 68 7.64 9.77 21.02
C LYS A 68 6.71 9.78 19.80
N PHE A 69 6.47 8.58 19.25
CA PHE A 69 5.75 8.29 18.01
C PHE A 69 6.37 8.88 16.73
N GLY A 70 7.58 9.43 16.81
CA GLY A 70 8.39 9.86 15.66
C GLY A 70 8.96 8.67 14.89
N ALA A 71 8.15 8.01 14.07
CA ALA A 71 8.60 6.95 13.18
C ALA A 71 9.18 7.48 11.86
N GLN A 72 9.98 6.65 11.18
CA GLN A 72 10.27 6.88 9.76
C GLN A 72 8.97 6.81 8.95
N GLY A 73 8.83 7.64 7.91
CA GLY A 73 7.59 7.71 7.11
C GLY A 73 7.21 6.36 6.49
N PHE A 74 8.19 5.61 5.98
CA PHE A 74 8.00 4.25 5.45
C PHE A 74 7.74 3.16 6.51
N ARG A 75 7.68 3.52 7.80
CA ARG A 75 7.31 2.67 8.94
C ARG A 75 6.03 3.16 9.63
N ARG A 76 5.19 3.95 8.96
CA ARG A 76 3.88 4.38 9.48
C ARG A 76 2.84 3.28 9.25
N PHE A 77 2.62 2.43 10.25
CA PHE A 77 1.70 1.29 10.21
C PHE A 77 0.62 1.50 11.26
N ALA A 78 -0.60 1.82 10.82
CA ALA A 78 -1.71 2.16 11.72
C ALA A 78 -2.81 1.08 11.78
N GLN A 79 -2.79 0.10 10.87
CA GLN A 79 -3.84 -0.91 10.79
C GLN A 79 -3.85 -1.84 11.98
N GLY A 80 -2.68 -2.33 12.41
CA GLY A 80 -2.56 -3.22 13.57
C GLY A 80 -3.15 -2.57 14.82
N LEU A 81 -2.65 -1.38 15.15
CA LEU A 81 -3.12 -0.54 16.24
C LEU A 81 -4.65 -0.30 16.21
N TYR A 82 -5.20 0.00 15.03
CA TYR A 82 -6.64 0.21 14.89
C TYR A 82 -7.46 -1.05 15.17
N GLU A 83 -6.98 -2.20 14.70
CA GLU A 83 -7.66 -3.46 14.92
C GLU A 83 -7.54 -3.94 16.37
N ASP A 84 -6.42 -3.67 17.03
CA ASP A 84 -6.26 -3.88 18.46
C ASP A 84 -7.27 -3.06 19.26
N LEU A 85 -7.39 -1.74 18.99
CA LEU A 85 -8.42 -0.89 19.58
C LEU A 85 -9.83 -1.47 19.36
N ARG A 86 -10.16 -1.85 18.11
CA ARG A 86 -11.48 -2.39 17.75
C ARG A 86 -11.79 -3.72 18.45
N LYS A 87 -10.77 -4.53 18.70
CA LYS A 87 -10.88 -5.84 19.36
C LYS A 87 -10.78 -5.75 20.89
N GLY A 88 -10.70 -4.54 21.45
CA GLY A 88 -10.67 -4.29 22.89
C GLY A 88 -9.31 -4.55 23.54
N GLY A 89 -8.23 -4.42 22.76
CA GLY A 89 -6.87 -4.37 23.28
C GLY A 89 -6.58 -3.07 24.01
N ASP A 90 -5.29 -2.78 24.20
CA ASP A 90 -4.82 -1.62 24.98
C ASP A 90 -4.36 -0.45 24.09
N THR A 91 -4.49 -0.58 22.77
CA THR A 91 -4.38 0.57 21.88
C THR A 91 -5.51 1.57 22.13
N THR A 92 -5.17 2.86 22.19
CA THR A 92 -6.12 3.96 22.46
C THR A 92 -6.30 4.86 21.22
N LEU A 93 -7.33 5.72 21.25
CA LEU A 93 -7.48 6.77 20.24
C LEU A 93 -6.29 7.74 20.19
N GLU A 94 -5.65 8.00 21.34
CA GLU A 94 -4.44 8.81 21.39
C GLU A 94 -3.28 8.17 20.62
N HIS A 95 -3.10 6.85 20.70
CA HIS A 95 -2.09 6.16 19.89
C HIS A 95 -2.34 6.34 18.38
N LEU A 96 -3.60 6.26 17.95
CA LEU A 96 -3.99 6.46 16.55
C LEU A 96 -3.82 7.90 16.08
N GLU A 97 -4.10 8.86 16.96
CA GLU A 97 -3.78 10.27 16.69
C GLU A 97 -2.27 10.47 16.56
N LEU A 98 -1.48 9.93 17.48
CA LEU A 98 -0.02 10.09 17.46
C LEU A 98 0.63 9.45 16.23
N ILE A 99 0.23 8.24 15.82
CA ILE A 99 0.77 7.62 14.59
C ILE A 99 0.32 8.34 13.31
N ARG A 100 -0.80 9.06 13.33
CA ARG A 100 -1.19 9.97 12.24
C ARG A 100 -0.29 11.20 12.21
N GLU A 101 -0.03 11.84 13.36
CA GLU A 101 0.57 13.18 13.44
C GLU A 101 2.09 13.24 13.53
N LYS A 102 2.75 12.22 14.09
CA LYS A 102 4.16 12.30 14.54
C LYS A 102 5.22 11.72 13.60
N PRO A 103 4.95 10.67 12.79
CA PRO A 103 5.96 10.15 11.87
C PRO A 103 6.50 11.20 10.89
N ALA A 104 7.69 10.93 10.34
CA ALA A 104 8.25 11.77 9.30
C ALA A 104 7.25 11.92 8.15
N TYR A 105 7.14 13.16 7.65
CA TYR A 105 6.19 13.55 6.60
C TYR A 105 4.71 13.39 6.99
N SER A 106 4.36 13.53 8.28
CA SER A 106 2.96 13.55 8.73
C SER A 106 2.26 14.89 8.49
N GLN A 107 3.00 16.00 8.61
CA GLN A 107 2.47 17.35 8.43
C GLN A 107 2.72 17.83 6.99
N ILE A 108 1.76 18.55 6.41
CA ILE A 108 1.89 19.09 5.05
C ILE A 108 3.07 20.07 4.96
N GLU A 109 3.35 20.79 6.05
CA GLU A 109 4.56 21.62 6.15
C GLU A 109 5.83 20.82 5.81
N GLY A 110 6.00 19.63 6.39
CA GLY A 110 7.18 18.79 6.15
C GLY A 110 7.22 18.17 4.74
N LEU A 111 6.08 18.09 4.06
CA LEU A 111 5.95 17.59 2.69
C LEU A 111 6.09 18.70 1.62
N THR A 112 5.91 19.96 2.01
CA THR A 112 5.90 21.11 1.09
C THR A 112 7.06 22.08 1.34
N ARG A 113 7.72 22.04 2.50
CA ARG A 113 8.91 22.82 2.83
C ARG A 113 10.19 21.99 2.67
N GLY A 114 11.22 22.61 2.09
CA GLY A 114 12.53 22.02 1.80
C GLY A 114 13.25 22.79 0.68
N PRO A 115 14.56 22.61 0.46
CA PRO A 115 15.33 23.39 -0.51
C PRO A 115 14.81 23.30 -1.96
N THR A 116 14.05 22.25 -2.29
CA THR A 116 13.45 22.06 -3.62
C THR A 116 11.94 22.35 -3.69
N LYS A 117 11.24 22.62 -2.56
CA LYS A 117 9.78 22.86 -2.48
C LYS A 117 8.89 21.81 -3.20
N ARG A 118 9.38 20.59 -3.42
CA ARG A 118 8.70 19.50 -4.16
C ARG A 118 8.74 18.14 -3.45
N SER A 119 9.20 18.04 -2.20
CA SER A 119 9.54 16.74 -1.59
C SER A 119 8.36 15.76 -1.59
N GLY A 120 7.18 16.17 -1.13
CA GLY A 120 5.97 15.34 -1.13
C GLY A 120 5.38 15.08 -2.52
N PHE A 121 5.63 15.97 -3.48
CA PHE A 121 5.15 15.81 -4.87
C PHE A 121 6.02 14.86 -5.69
N SER A 122 7.26 14.63 -5.30
CA SER A 122 8.11 13.65 -5.98
C SER A 122 7.65 12.21 -5.71
N GLU A 123 7.59 11.37 -6.74
CA GLU A 123 7.27 9.94 -6.62
C GLU A 123 8.18 9.20 -5.63
N ALA A 124 9.38 9.72 -5.36
CA ALA A 124 10.30 9.15 -4.39
C ALA A 124 9.71 9.09 -2.96
N LEU A 125 8.76 9.95 -2.62
CA LEU A 125 8.01 9.93 -1.34
C LEU A 125 6.60 9.32 -1.47
N SER A 126 6.25 8.71 -2.60
CA SER A 126 4.90 8.14 -2.82
C SER A 126 4.49 7.13 -1.75
N ARG A 127 5.42 6.31 -1.25
CA ARG A 127 5.13 5.37 -0.15
C ARG A 127 4.80 6.08 1.15
N GLU A 128 5.57 7.10 1.51
CA GLU A 128 5.37 7.92 2.71
C GLU A 128 4.02 8.66 2.64
N VAL A 129 3.69 9.21 1.47
CA VAL A 129 2.40 9.88 1.21
C VAL A 129 1.24 8.90 1.24
N ALA A 130 1.38 7.71 0.64
CA ALA A 130 0.37 6.66 0.69
C ALA A 130 0.07 6.23 2.14
N TYR A 131 1.10 5.96 2.93
CA TYR A 131 0.92 5.62 4.35
C TYR A 131 0.37 6.79 5.17
N ALA A 132 0.69 8.03 4.80
CA ALA A 132 0.06 9.20 5.40
C ALA A 132 -1.44 9.24 5.13
N LEU A 133 -1.87 9.01 3.89
CA LEU A 133 -3.28 8.96 3.53
C LEU A 133 -4.00 7.83 4.27
N GLU A 134 -3.42 6.63 4.29
CA GLU A 134 -3.95 5.48 5.05
C GLU A 134 -4.11 5.80 6.53
N SER A 135 -3.11 6.42 7.17
CA SER A 135 -3.18 6.77 8.60
C SER A 135 -4.28 7.80 8.91
N ASN A 136 -4.58 8.71 7.99
CA ASN A 136 -5.69 9.65 8.14
C ASN A 136 -7.04 8.93 8.03
N VAL A 137 -7.20 8.04 7.05
CA VAL A 137 -8.41 7.21 6.89
C VAL A 137 -8.63 6.33 8.13
N ILE A 138 -7.58 5.72 8.66
CA ILE A 138 -7.65 4.87 9.85
C ILE A 138 -8.04 5.65 11.10
N ALA A 139 -7.46 6.84 11.30
CA ALA A 139 -7.85 7.72 12.40
C ALA A 139 -9.35 8.09 12.32
N GLU A 140 -9.84 8.43 11.12
CA GLU A 140 -11.27 8.69 10.93
C GLU A 140 -12.13 7.45 11.21
N LYS A 141 -11.71 6.26 10.75
CA LYS A 141 -12.39 4.98 11.06
C LYS A 141 -12.46 4.70 12.56
N ALA A 142 -11.44 5.12 13.32
CA ALA A 142 -11.43 5.01 14.77
C ALA A 142 -12.33 6.03 15.49
N GLY A 143 -12.84 7.04 14.77
CA GLY A 143 -13.68 8.10 15.32
C GLY A 143 -12.95 9.41 15.64
N LEU A 144 -11.67 9.55 15.26
CA LEU A 144 -11.01 10.86 15.29
C LEU A 144 -11.59 11.76 14.18
N PRO A 145 -11.65 13.09 14.41
CA PRO A 145 -12.08 14.00 13.38
C PRO A 145 -11.08 14.01 12.21
N ARG A 146 -11.61 14.32 11.02
CA ARG A 146 -10.82 14.62 9.82
C ARG A 146 -9.75 15.67 10.15
N ALA A 147 -8.50 15.36 9.84
CA ALA A 147 -7.41 16.31 10.07
C ALA A 147 -7.51 17.47 9.08
N VAL A 148 -7.31 18.69 9.59
CA VAL A 148 -7.39 19.95 8.84
C VAL A 148 -6.10 20.73 9.11
N GLU A 149 -5.50 21.28 8.05
CA GLU A 149 -4.30 22.10 8.13
C GLU A 149 -4.61 23.54 8.58
N GLU A 150 -3.59 24.33 8.87
CA GLU A 150 -3.74 25.74 9.29
C GLU A 150 -4.51 26.61 8.29
N ASP A 151 -4.49 26.26 7.01
CA ASP A 151 -5.22 26.96 5.94
C ASP A 151 -6.71 26.55 5.85
N GLY A 152 -7.18 25.68 6.76
CA GLY A 152 -8.54 25.19 6.81
C GLY A 152 -8.85 24.07 5.82
N LYS A 153 -7.87 23.62 5.01
CA LYS A 153 -8.08 22.50 4.08
C LYS A 153 -7.91 21.16 4.78
N PRO A 154 -8.72 20.14 4.44
CA PRO A 154 -8.46 18.79 4.88
C PRO A 154 -7.06 18.32 4.47
N ARG A 155 -6.31 17.71 5.38
CA ARG A 155 -4.99 17.14 5.08
C ARG A 155 -5.05 16.14 3.91
N ALA A 156 -6.13 15.36 3.85
CA ALA A 156 -6.38 14.42 2.75
C ALA A 156 -6.36 15.10 1.38
N GLN A 157 -6.83 16.35 1.24
CA GLN A 157 -6.80 17.07 -0.03
C GLN A 157 -5.36 17.28 -0.54
N TRP A 158 -4.46 17.70 0.34
CA TRP A 158 -3.04 17.85 0.00
C TRP A 158 -2.36 16.53 -0.34
N LEU A 159 -2.70 15.45 0.36
CA LEU A 159 -2.16 14.13 0.07
C LEU A 159 -2.67 13.61 -1.28
N LEU A 160 -3.95 13.80 -1.61
CA LEU A 160 -4.51 13.43 -2.93
C LEU A 160 -3.85 14.23 -4.05
N GLU A 161 -3.57 15.51 -3.84
CA GLU A 161 -2.79 16.34 -4.79
C GLU A 161 -1.40 15.75 -5.08
N MET A 162 -0.71 15.26 -4.04
CA MET A 162 0.61 14.63 -4.20
C MET A 162 0.50 13.29 -4.91
N VAL A 163 -0.48 12.45 -4.55
CA VAL A 163 -0.68 11.15 -5.19
C VAL A 163 -1.06 11.31 -6.66
N GLU A 164 -1.93 12.26 -7.04
CA GLU A 164 -2.21 12.54 -8.46
C GLU A 164 -0.91 12.90 -9.21
N ASN A 165 -0.04 13.72 -8.61
CA ASN A 165 1.24 14.05 -9.22
C ASN A 165 2.14 12.82 -9.38
N HIS A 166 2.23 11.93 -8.39
CA HIS A 166 2.99 10.68 -8.51
C HIS A 166 2.48 9.80 -9.65
N LEU A 167 1.16 9.64 -9.74
CA LEU A 167 0.51 8.92 -10.83
C LEU A 167 0.87 9.54 -12.18
N TRP A 168 0.89 10.87 -12.29
CA TRP A 168 1.25 11.58 -13.52
C TRP A 168 2.72 11.40 -13.90
N GLU A 169 3.64 11.56 -12.92
CA GLU A 169 5.08 11.33 -13.12
C GLU A 169 5.34 9.90 -13.61
N TRP A 170 4.70 8.89 -13.02
CA TRP A 170 4.84 7.51 -13.50
C TRP A 170 4.24 7.30 -14.89
N ARG A 171 3.02 7.80 -15.13
CA ARG A 171 2.29 7.61 -16.39
C ARG A 171 2.99 8.20 -17.59
N THR A 172 3.66 9.34 -17.39
CA THR A 172 4.40 10.07 -18.43
C THR A 172 5.90 9.75 -18.42
N GLN A 173 6.37 9.10 -17.36
CA GLN A 173 7.79 8.89 -17.05
C GLN A 173 8.60 10.21 -16.98
N ASP A 174 7.91 11.33 -16.76
CA ASP A 174 8.51 12.63 -16.51
C ASP A 174 8.73 12.84 -15.01
N PHE A 175 9.98 12.65 -14.58
CA PHE A 175 10.38 12.76 -13.18
C PHE A 175 11.16 14.04 -12.90
N GLU A 176 10.80 15.16 -13.55
CA GLU A 176 11.52 16.43 -13.45
C GLU A 176 11.87 16.81 -12.00
N GLY A 177 13.17 16.86 -11.70
CA GLY A 177 13.69 17.24 -10.38
C GLY A 177 13.82 16.10 -9.37
N SER A 178 13.57 14.84 -9.76
CA SER A 178 13.84 13.66 -8.93
C SER A 178 15.12 12.94 -9.36
N SER A 179 16.10 12.85 -8.46
CA SER A 179 17.30 12.02 -8.67
C SER A 179 17.06 10.52 -8.50
N GLN A 180 15.87 10.15 -8.01
CA GLN A 180 15.43 8.76 -7.81
C GLN A 180 14.29 8.38 -8.76
N GLY A 181 13.93 9.27 -9.69
CA GLY A 181 12.77 9.13 -10.57
C GLY A 181 12.79 7.81 -11.32
N ARG A 182 11.75 7.01 -11.12
CA ARG A 182 11.57 5.69 -11.74
C ARG A 182 10.11 5.29 -11.74
N VAL A 183 9.75 4.38 -12.64
CA VAL A 183 8.53 3.60 -12.49
C VAL A 183 8.84 2.46 -11.51
N ALA A 184 8.15 2.44 -10.36
CA ALA A 184 8.29 1.39 -9.34
C ALA A 184 6.91 0.76 -9.04
N PRO A 185 6.55 -0.36 -9.69
CA PRO A 185 5.19 -0.90 -9.66
C PRO A 185 4.63 -1.18 -8.26
N PHE A 186 5.47 -1.58 -7.31
CA PHE A 186 5.03 -1.78 -5.92
C PHE A 186 4.68 -0.48 -5.19
N MET A 187 5.35 0.63 -5.50
CA MET A 187 5.02 1.95 -4.93
C MET A 187 3.74 2.51 -5.55
N MET A 188 3.55 2.28 -6.85
CA MET A 188 2.27 2.52 -7.53
C MET A 188 1.15 1.73 -6.85
N GLY A 189 1.38 0.44 -6.59
CA GLY A 189 0.45 -0.44 -5.88
C GLY A 189 0.05 0.05 -4.49
N LEU A 190 1.02 0.48 -3.67
CA LEU A 190 0.74 1.10 -2.36
C LEU A 190 -0.09 2.38 -2.48
N SER A 191 0.22 3.24 -3.45
CA SER A 191 -0.53 4.48 -3.70
C SER A 191 -1.95 4.18 -4.17
N GLY A 192 -2.11 3.19 -5.06
CA GLY A 192 -3.41 2.73 -5.53
C GLY A 192 -4.26 2.11 -4.42
N TYR A 193 -3.66 1.32 -3.53
CA TYR A 193 -4.34 0.79 -2.35
C TYR A 193 -4.82 1.91 -1.41
N ALA A 194 -3.97 2.91 -1.14
CA ALA A 194 -4.35 4.04 -0.30
C ALA A 194 -5.51 4.86 -0.89
N LEU A 195 -5.51 5.09 -2.21
CA LEU A 195 -6.61 5.74 -2.92
C LEU A 195 -7.90 4.90 -2.89
N ALA A 196 -7.80 3.59 -3.11
CA ALA A 196 -8.93 2.67 -3.04
C ALA A 196 -9.58 2.66 -1.65
N GLU A 197 -8.78 2.59 -0.59
CA GLU A 197 -9.27 2.65 0.79
C GLU A 197 -9.88 4.02 1.14
N TYR A 198 -9.29 5.11 0.67
CA TYR A 198 -9.87 6.45 0.82
C TYR A 198 -11.24 6.55 0.10
N GLN A 199 -11.33 6.10 -1.15
CA GLN A 199 -12.56 6.12 -1.92
C GLN A 199 -13.65 5.27 -1.26
N ASP A 200 -13.35 4.03 -0.88
CA ASP A 200 -14.28 3.15 -0.17
C ASP A 200 -14.75 3.80 1.14
N TRP A 201 -13.86 4.51 1.86
CA TRP A 201 -14.21 5.21 3.10
C TRP A 201 -15.12 6.42 2.88
N GLU A 202 -14.85 7.26 1.88
CA GLU A 202 -15.72 8.40 1.56
C GLU A 202 -17.12 7.91 1.16
N VAL A 203 -17.20 6.91 0.29
CA VAL A 203 -18.47 6.32 -0.17
C VAL A 203 -19.25 5.71 1.00
N ALA A 204 -18.60 4.95 1.87
CA ALA A 204 -19.23 4.33 3.04
C ALA A 204 -19.83 5.37 4.01
N ASN A 205 -19.37 6.62 3.95
CA ASN A 205 -19.87 7.73 4.76
C ASN A 205 -20.76 8.70 3.97
N GLY A 206 -21.22 8.33 2.76
CA GLY A 206 -22.09 9.16 1.93
C GLY A 206 -21.43 10.44 1.42
N ARG A 207 -20.10 10.49 1.37
CA ARG A 207 -19.32 11.61 0.82
C ARG A 207 -18.91 11.31 -0.62
N ASP A 208 -18.77 12.35 -1.45
CA ASP A 208 -18.19 12.22 -2.79
C ASP A 208 -16.66 12.03 -2.67
N PRO A 209 -16.10 10.86 -3.06
CA PRO A 209 -14.66 10.61 -3.01
C PRO A 209 -13.85 11.58 -3.90
N ASN A 210 -14.48 12.18 -4.92
CA ASN A 210 -13.83 13.10 -5.85
C ASN A 210 -14.01 14.58 -5.46
N SER A 211 -14.60 14.86 -4.30
CA SER A 211 -14.80 16.24 -3.82
C SER A 211 -13.47 16.92 -3.45
N LEU A 212 -12.51 16.16 -2.92
CA LEU A 212 -11.16 16.62 -2.61
C LEU A 212 -10.13 16.24 -3.69
N TRP A 213 -10.55 15.51 -4.73
CA TRP A 213 -9.65 15.13 -5.80
C TRP A 213 -9.27 16.37 -6.63
N PRO A 214 -7.96 16.62 -6.87
CA PRO A 214 -7.45 17.81 -7.56
C PRO A 214 -7.92 18.01 -9.01
N LYS A 215 -8.18 16.92 -9.75
CA LYS A 215 -8.65 16.97 -11.13
C LYS A 215 -7.70 17.68 -12.10
N ARG A 216 -6.37 17.62 -11.88
CA ARG A 216 -5.39 18.25 -12.79
C ARG A 216 -5.18 17.41 -14.04
N HIS A 217 -5.15 16.09 -13.88
CA HIS A 217 -4.82 15.16 -14.96
C HIS A 217 -5.97 14.18 -15.24
N TRP A 218 -6.72 13.78 -14.20
CA TRP A 218 -7.86 12.88 -14.35
C TRP A 218 -9.12 13.42 -13.65
N PRO A 219 -10.32 13.20 -14.20
CA PRO A 219 -11.56 13.73 -13.63
C PRO A 219 -11.93 13.12 -12.27
N SER A 220 -11.38 11.94 -11.94
CA SER A 220 -11.70 11.18 -10.73
C SER A 220 -10.57 10.20 -10.37
N ILE A 221 -10.61 9.68 -9.13
CA ILE A 221 -9.66 8.69 -8.60
C ILE A 221 -9.70 7.39 -9.41
N ASP A 222 -10.89 6.87 -9.69
CA ASP A 222 -11.08 5.64 -10.49
C ASP A 222 -10.54 5.81 -11.92
N ALA A 223 -10.75 6.97 -12.55
CA ALA A 223 -10.19 7.26 -13.87
C ALA A 223 -8.65 7.28 -13.86
N ALA A 224 -8.04 7.86 -12.82
CA ALA A 224 -6.59 7.87 -12.65
C ALA A 224 -6.03 6.45 -12.47
N LEU A 225 -6.63 5.66 -11.57
CA LEU A 225 -6.19 4.28 -11.34
C LEU A 225 -6.39 3.40 -12.59
N LEU A 226 -7.49 3.59 -13.32
CA LEU A 226 -7.77 2.86 -14.55
C LEU A 226 -6.71 3.11 -15.62
N ASP A 227 -6.43 4.38 -15.95
CA ASP A 227 -5.44 4.75 -16.97
C ASP A 227 -4.04 4.26 -16.58
N VAL A 228 -3.61 4.54 -15.34
CA VAL A 228 -2.25 4.23 -14.90
C VAL A 228 -2.00 2.72 -14.79
N PHE A 229 -2.93 1.94 -14.24
CA PHE A 229 -2.73 0.51 -14.07
C PHE A 229 -2.98 -0.28 -15.36
N ALA A 230 -3.84 0.20 -16.27
CA ALA A 230 -3.90 -0.36 -17.62
C ALA A 230 -2.58 -0.11 -18.36
N TRP A 231 -2.07 1.12 -18.35
CA TRP A 231 -0.77 1.46 -18.94
C TRP A 231 0.37 0.64 -18.33
N LEU A 232 0.42 0.50 -17.00
CA LEU A 232 1.48 -0.24 -16.31
C LEU A 232 1.58 -1.69 -16.81
N HIS A 233 0.43 -2.35 -16.99
CA HIS A 233 0.38 -3.72 -17.50
C HIS A 233 0.65 -3.78 -19.02
N ASP A 234 -0.02 -2.95 -19.82
CA ASP A 234 -0.09 -3.08 -21.28
C ASP A 234 1.01 -2.33 -22.04
N GLU A 235 1.48 -1.20 -21.50
CA GLU A 235 2.32 -0.24 -22.23
C GLU A 235 3.63 0.17 -21.53
N ALA A 236 3.74 0.12 -20.20
CA ALA A 236 4.99 0.48 -19.53
C ALA A 236 6.19 -0.42 -19.91
N THR A 237 7.34 0.20 -20.19
CA THR A 237 8.58 -0.47 -20.55
C THR A 237 9.77 0.04 -19.74
N VAL A 238 10.82 -0.79 -19.67
CA VAL A 238 12.15 -0.38 -19.20
C VAL A 238 12.68 0.73 -20.09
N ILE A 239 13.26 1.77 -19.49
CA ILE A 239 13.66 2.99 -20.19
C ILE A 239 14.87 2.78 -21.12
N PRO A 240 15.09 3.69 -22.09
CA PRO A 240 16.32 3.70 -22.88
C PRO A 240 17.58 3.80 -22.02
N GLY A 241 18.66 3.11 -22.43
CA GLY A 241 19.96 3.13 -21.74
C GLY A 241 20.18 1.99 -20.74
N GLU A 242 19.15 1.22 -20.42
CA GLU A 242 19.24 0.00 -19.61
C GLU A 242 19.50 -1.25 -20.46
N ALA A 243 19.98 -2.32 -19.84
CA ALA A 243 20.22 -3.59 -20.52
C ALA A 243 18.95 -4.23 -21.10
N LEU A 244 17.78 -3.95 -20.50
CA LEU A 244 16.47 -4.48 -20.89
C LEU A 244 15.59 -3.41 -21.55
N ALA A 245 16.18 -2.34 -22.09
CA ALA A 245 15.45 -1.21 -22.66
C ALA A 245 14.39 -1.65 -23.70
N GLY A 246 13.19 -1.09 -23.58
CA GLY A 246 12.04 -1.42 -24.45
C GLY A 246 11.31 -2.72 -24.09
N GLU A 247 11.85 -3.55 -23.18
CA GLU A 247 11.10 -4.68 -22.66
C GLU A 247 9.95 -4.22 -21.75
N ARG A 248 8.85 -4.99 -21.76
CA ARG A 248 7.68 -4.78 -20.91
C ARG A 248 8.08 -4.75 -19.42
N MET A 249 7.44 -3.85 -18.66
CA MET A 249 7.48 -3.89 -17.19
C MET A 249 6.75 -5.11 -16.63
N TRP A 250 5.69 -5.55 -17.31
CA TRP A 250 5.03 -6.84 -17.08
C TRP A 250 5.90 -7.99 -17.62
N VAL A 251 6.13 -9.00 -16.78
CA VAL A 251 6.92 -10.18 -17.11
C VAL A 251 6.05 -11.41 -16.96
N PRO A 252 5.66 -12.09 -18.05
CA PRO A 252 4.96 -13.35 -17.96
C PRO A 252 5.91 -14.43 -17.41
N LEU A 253 5.46 -15.16 -16.40
CA LEU A 253 6.15 -16.33 -15.85
C LEU A 253 5.64 -17.59 -16.57
N GLU A 254 5.82 -17.61 -17.89
CA GLU A 254 5.15 -18.51 -18.86
C GLU A 254 5.21 -19.99 -18.48
N ARG A 255 6.32 -20.45 -17.90
CA ARG A 255 6.49 -21.85 -17.49
C ARG A 255 5.41 -22.32 -16.50
N LEU A 256 4.76 -21.39 -15.80
CA LEU A 256 3.95 -21.67 -14.62
C LEU A 256 2.59 -20.95 -14.63
N GLY A 257 2.27 -20.23 -15.72
CA GLY A 257 0.94 -19.63 -15.95
C GLY A 257 0.59 -18.45 -15.03
N HIS A 258 1.59 -17.63 -14.65
CA HIS A 258 1.41 -16.45 -13.81
C HIS A 258 2.19 -15.26 -14.37
N GLY A 259 2.15 -14.10 -13.70
CA GLY A 259 2.91 -12.92 -14.08
C GLY A 259 3.44 -12.12 -12.89
N THR A 260 4.40 -11.23 -13.16
CA THR A 260 4.99 -10.33 -12.18
C THR A 260 5.37 -9.03 -12.86
N PHE A 261 5.52 -7.98 -12.07
CA PHE A 261 6.22 -6.78 -12.54
C PHE A 261 7.72 -6.87 -12.26
N ARG A 262 8.49 -6.13 -13.05
CA ARG A 262 9.86 -5.75 -12.70
C ARG A 262 9.84 -4.83 -11.48
N LEU A 263 10.90 -4.86 -10.69
CA LEU A 263 11.05 -4.01 -9.51
C LEU A 263 10.97 -2.51 -9.86
N MET A 264 11.61 -2.13 -10.97
CA MET A 264 11.66 -0.76 -11.48
C MET A 264 12.01 -0.71 -12.98
N ASP A 265 11.81 0.44 -13.63
CA ASP A 265 12.11 0.65 -15.06
C ASP A 265 13.59 0.94 -15.38
N ARG A 266 14.43 1.13 -14.36
CA ARG A 266 15.86 1.47 -14.51
C ARG A 266 16.73 0.93 -13.39
N THR A 267 18.04 0.98 -13.54
CA THR A 267 19.00 0.61 -12.51
C THR A 267 19.36 1.83 -11.67
N LEU A 268 19.09 1.76 -10.37
CA LEU A 268 19.49 2.79 -9.41
C LEU A 268 20.39 2.16 -8.34
N SER A 269 21.62 2.68 -8.25
CA SER A 269 22.62 2.20 -7.30
C SER A 269 22.06 2.21 -5.86
N GLY A 270 22.15 1.06 -5.18
CA GLY A 270 21.63 0.88 -3.82
C GLY A 270 20.11 0.72 -3.70
N SER A 271 19.35 0.87 -4.79
CA SER A 271 17.88 0.75 -4.78
C SER A 271 17.37 -0.48 -5.52
N GLY A 272 17.93 -0.80 -6.69
CA GLY A 272 17.57 -1.99 -7.45
C GLY A 272 17.76 -1.83 -8.95
N SER A 273 17.22 -2.78 -9.71
CA SER A 273 17.32 -2.83 -11.17
C SER A 273 16.04 -3.41 -11.79
N PRO A 274 15.91 -3.43 -13.14
CA PRO A 274 14.73 -3.94 -13.84
C PRO A 274 14.57 -5.48 -13.81
N THR A 275 14.75 -6.11 -12.66
CA THR A 275 14.57 -7.55 -12.46
C THR A 275 13.14 -7.89 -12.05
N PRO A 276 12.60 -9.06 -12.43
CA PRO A 276 11.31 -9.53 -11.94
C PRO A 276 11.27 -9.62 -10.40
N ALA A 277 10.22 -9.09 -9.76
CA ALA A 277 10.10 -9.01 -8.31
C ALA A 277 8.75 -9.56 -7.80
N PRO A 278 8.51 -10.88 -7.91
CA PRO A 278 7.23 -11.47 -7.55
C PRO A 278 6.92 -11.39 -6.05
N ASP A 279 7.93 -11.17 -5.21
CA ASP A 279 7.74 -10.89 -3.78
C ASP A 279 6.96 -9.60 -3.52
N LEU A 280 6.95 -8.65 -4.45
CA LEU A 280 6.20 -7.41 -4.29
C LEU A 280 4.80 -7.46 -4.89
N ASN A 281 4.41 -8.56 -5.54
CA ASN A 281 3.12 -8.67 -6.21
C ASN A 281 1.92 -8.41 -5.29
N GLN A 282 1.99 -8.79 -4.01
CA GLN A 282 0.88 -8.60 -3.06
C GLN A 282 0.73 -7.15 -2.59
N LEU A 283 1.65 -6.27 -2.97
CA LEU A 283 1.49 -4.83 -2.83
C LEU A 283 0.87 -4.18 -4.07
N ILE A 284 0.70 -4.94 -5.17
CA ILE A 284 0.23 -4.45 -6.48
C ILE A 284 -1.15 -5.04 -6.84
N ALA A 285 -1.33 -6.34 -6.61
CA ALA A 285 -2.60 -7.05 -6.82
C ALA A 285 -3.83 -6.37 -6.19
N PRO A 286 -3.75 -5.74 -4.99
CA PRO A 286 -4.92 -5.08 -4.38
C PRO A 286 -5.60 -4.07 -5.32
N THR A 287 -4.83 -3.22 -6.01
CA THR A 287 -5.40 -2.19 -6.89
C THR A 287 -6.10 -2.80 -8.09
N TYR A 288 -5.57 -3.89 -8.65
CA TYR A 288 -6.23 -4.60 -9.75
C TYR A 288 -7.54 -5.24 -9.32
N PHE A 289 -7.59 -5.85 -8.13
CA PHE A 289 -8.86 -6.38 -7.60
C PHE A 289 -9.86 -5.29 -7.27
N TRP A 290 -9.40 -4.13 -6.79
CA TRP A 290 -10.27 -2.98 -6.61
C TRP A 290 -10.80 -2.44 -7.94
N LEU A 291 -9.97 -2.31 -8.97
CA LEU A 291 -10.43 -1.93 -10.32
C LEU A 291 -11.43 -2.94 -10.89
N TYR A 292 -11.23 -4.24 -10.64
CA TYR A 292 -12.22 -5.25 -11.00
C TYR A 292 -13.55 -5.05 -10.27
N LYS A 293 -13.51 -4.76 -8.96
CA LYS A 293 -14.69 -4.40 -8.19
C LYS A 293 -15.37 -3.14 -8.73
N GLU A 294 -14.65 -2.10 -9.12
CA GLU A 294 -15.32 -0.88 -9.56
C GLU A 294 -15.87 -0.98 -11.00
N THR A 295 -15.26 -1.80 -11.86
CA THR A 295 -15.58 -1.83 -13.30
C THR A 295 -16.30 -3.10 -13.77
N GLY A 296 -16.12 -4.21 -13.06
CA GLY A 296 -16.52 -5.55 -13.52
C GLY A 296 -15.69 -6.10 -14.69
N ASP A 297 -14.62 -5.41 -15.13
CA ASP A 297 -13.77 -5.85 -16.23
C ASP A 297 -12.89 -7.03 -15.82
N GLN A 298 -13.11 -8.17 -16.49
CA GLN A 298 -12.38 -9.41 -16.21
C GLN A 298 -10.87 -9.29 -16.44
N LYS A 299 -10.42 -8.33 -17.26
CA LYS A 299 -8.99 -8.07 -17.44
C LYS A 299 -8.30 -7.78 -16.10
N PHE A 300 -8.85 -6.88 -15.29
CA PHE A 300 -8.24 -6.53 -14.00
C PHE A 300 -8.30 -7.68 -13.00
N ARG A 301 -9.37 -8.49 -13.05
CA ARG A 301 -9.41 -9.73 -12.28
C ARG A 301 -8.29 -10.68 -12.67
N SER A 302 -8.08 -10.93 -13.97
CA SER A 302 -7.05 -11.83 -14.46
C SER A 302 -5.65 -11.36 -14.08
N ILE A 303 -5.36 -10.06 -14.24
CA ILE A 303 -4.06 -9.49 -13.83
C ILE A 303 -3.84 -9.63 -12.33
N GLY A 304 -4.86 -9.29 -11.52
CA GLY A 304 -4.83 -9.47 -10.07
C GLY A 304 -4.59 -10.92 -9.66
N ASP A 305 -5.28 -11.87 -10.30
CA ASP A 305 -5.14 -13.31 -10.06
C ASP A 305 -3.72 -13.82 -10.40
N ASP A 306 -3.16 -13.38 -11.53
CA ASP A 306 -1.80 -13.73 -11.93
C ASP A 306 -0.76 -13.23 -10.94
N LEU A 307 -0.89 -11.96 -10.52
CA LEU A 307 -0.01 -11.36 -9.52
C LEU A 307 -0.13 -12.09 -8.18
N PHE A 308 -1.36 -12.31 -7.71
CA PHE A 308 -1.62 -12.94 -6.43
C PHE A 308 -1.07 -14.38 -6.39
N ALA A 309 -1.28 -15.15 -7.46
CA ALA A 309 -0.76 -16.51 -7.55
C ALA A 309 0.78 -16.55 -7.57
N ALA A 310 1.41 -15.66 -8.35
CA ALA A 310 2.87 -15.53 -8.37
C ALA A 310 3.44 -15.09 -7.00
N GLY A 311 2.82 -14.11 -6.33
CA GLY A 311 3.27 -13.65 -5.01
C GLY A 311 3.15 -14.76 -3.96
N ALA A 312 2.01 -15.46 -3.92
CA ALA A 312 1.82 -16.59 -3.01
C ALA A 312 2.84 -17.72 -3.24
N ARG A 313 3.30 -17.91 -4.48
CA ARG A 313 4.21 -18.99 -4.87
C ARG A 313 5.69 -18.62 -4.73
N TYR A 314 6.06 -17.38 -5.01
CA TYR A 314 7.47 -16.93 -5.09
C TYR A 314 7.85 -15.85 -4.09
N GLY A 315 6.91 -15.33 -3.30
CA GLY A 315 7.13 -14.14 -2.48
C GLY A 315 7.91 -14.33 -1.18
N SER A 316 8.77 -15.35 -1.14
CA SER A 316 9.80 -15.54 -0.11
C SER A 316 9.34 -15.37 1.35
N ALA A 317 8.08 -15.74 1.65
CA ALA A 317 7.48 -15.61 2.99
C ALA A 317 8.26 -16.36 4.11
N GLU A 318 9.15 -17.27 3.72
CA GLU A 318 10.07 -17.99 4.59
C GLU A 318 11.28 -17.17 5.05
N TRP A 319 11.74 -16.21 4.25
CA TRP A 319 13.08 -15.61 4.36
C TRP A 319 13.20 -14.61 5.49
N SER A 320 12.20 -13.75 5.68
CA SER A 320 12.14 -12.83 6.83
C SER A 320 10.69 -12.50 7.21
N GLY A 321 10.47 -12.03 8.44
CA GLY A 321 9.17 -11.52 8.88
C GLY A 321 8.65 -10.40 7.98
N LYS A 322 9.54 -9.51 7.53
CA LYS A 322 9.25 -8.51 6.50
C LYS A 322 8.63 -9.13 5.23
N HIS A 323 9.26 -10.14 4.63
CA HIS A 323 8.74 -10.75 3.39
C HIS A 323 7.40 -11.46 3.66
N PHE A 324 7.26 -12.11 4.82
CA PHE A 324 5.99 -12.70 5.22
C PHE A 324 4.88 -11.66 5.31
N ASN A 325 5.09 -10.56 6.05
CA ASN A 325 4.08 -9.52 6.22
C ASN A 325 3.77 -8.83 4.89
N GLN A 326 4.79 -8.58 4.05
CA GLN A 326 4.62 -8.06 2.69
C GLN A 326 3.65 -8.91 1.85
N GLN A 327 3.64 -10.24 2.02
CA GLN A 327 2.72 -11.13 1.31
C GLN A 327 1.28 -11.08 1.82
N TYR A 328 1.03 -10.62 3.05
CA TYR A 328 -0.26 -10.81 3.71
C TYR A 328 -0.93 -9.54 4.19
N ARG A 329 -0.19 -8.43 4.37
CA ARG A 329 -0.71 -7.15 4.90
C ARG A 329 -1.95 -6.67 4.16
N LEU A 330 -1.96 -6.74 2.82
CA LEU A 330 -3.04 -6.23 1.98
C LEU A 330 -3.92 -7.35 1.39
N SER A 331 -3.49 -8.61 1.51
CA SER A 331 -4.02 -9.73 0.73
C SER A 331 -5.45 -10.11 1.08
N PHE A 332 -5.86 -10.03 2.35
CA PHE A 332 -7.23 -10.38 2.72
C PHE A 332 -8.24 -9.35 2.22
N ARG A 333 -7.93 -8.05 2.37
CA ARG A 333 -8.75 -6.97 1.80
C ARG A 333 -8.86 -7.09 0.28
N SER A 334 -7.75 -7.43 -0.37
CA SER A 334 -7.67 -7.68 -1.81
C SER A 334 -8.61 -8.79 -2.28
N LEU A 335 -8.64 -9.92 -1.57
CA LEU A 335 -9.54 -11.02 -1.89
C LEU A 335 -11.01 -10.67 -1.65
N LYS A 336 -11.29 -9.80 -0.67
CA LYS A 336 -12.65 -9.27 -0.46
C LYS A 336 -13.10 -8.40 -1.65
N TRP A 337 -12.25 -7.48 -2.13
CA TRP A 337 -12.56 -6.71 -3.35
C TRP A 337 -12.76 -7.61 -4.57
N ARG A 338 -11.91 -8.63 -4.73
CA ARG A 338 -12.09 -9.62 -5.81
C ARG A 338 -13.45 -10.30 -5.74
N GLU A 339 -13.90 -10.68 -4.54
CA GLU A 339 -15.19 -11.34 -4.35
C GLU A 339 -16.37 -10.39 -4.57
N GLU A 340 -16.27 -9.14 -4.11
CA GLU A 340 -17.25 -8.09 -4.40
C GLU A 340 -17.41 -7.89 -5.92
N GLY A 341 -16.30 -7.89 -6.68
CA GLY A 341 -16.33 -7.84 -8.15
C GLY A 341 -17.03 -9.04 -8.81
N ASN A 342 -17.00 -10.23 -8.19
CA ASN A 342 -17.73 -11.41 -8.70
C ASN A 342 -19.24 -11.25 -8.57
N GLN A 343 -19.71 -10.38 -7.68
CA GLN A 343 -21.14 -10.18 -7.40
C GLN A 343 -21.77 -9.14 -8.34
N ILE A 344 -20.96 -8.40 -9.10
CA ILE A 344 -21.44 -7.37 -10.04
C ILE A 344 -22.12 -8.03 -11.24
N LYS A 345 -23.42 -7.76 -11.37
CA LYS A 345 -24.22 -8.31 -12.47
C LYS A 345 -23.76 -7.72 -13.79
N PRO A 346 -23.79 -8.48 -14.90
CA PRO A 346 -23.43 -7.97 -16.23
C PRO A 346 -24.16 -6.69 -16.65
N THR A 347 -25.36 -6.44 -16.11
CA THR A 347 -26.23 -5.27 -16.40
C THR A 347 -25.87 -4.01 -15.64
N GLU A 348 -25.02 -4.10 -14.61
CA GLU A 348 -24.58 -2.97 -13.75
C GLU A 348 -23.15 -2.54 -14.09
N ARG A 349 -22.51 -3.18 -15.06
CA ARG A 349 -21.19 -2.78 -15.56
C ARG A 349 -21.33 -1.41 -16.19
N ALA A 350 -20.59 -0.43 -15.67
CA ALA A 350 -20.48 0.88 -16.30
C ALA A 350 -20.12 0.68 -17.78
N PRO A 351 -20.75 1.40 -18.72
CA PRO A 351 -20.32 1.37 -20.11
C PRO A 351 -18.86 1.76 -20.12
N THR A 352 -17.98 0.81 -20.47
CA THR A 352 -16.57 1.08 -20.72
C THR A 352 -16.53 2.15 -21.79
N ASN A 353 -16.14 3.37 -21.40
CA ASN A 353 -15.97 4.46 -22.34
C ASN A 353 -15.05 3.96 -23.45
N GLN A 354 -15.61 3.94 -24.66
CA GLN A 354 -14.92 3.60 -25.89
C GLN A 354 -13.64 4.43 -25.97
N SER A 355 -12.52 3.73 -26.17
CA SER A 355 -11.29 4.22 -26.78
C SER A 355 -10.97 5.70 -26.50
N ILE A 356 -10.20 5.96 -25.46
CA ILE A 356 -9.26 7.08 -25.55
C ILE A 356 -8.25 6.64 -26.61
N LYS A 357 -8.36 7.22 -27.80
CA LYS A 357 -7.43 7.05 -28.92
C LYS A 357 -6.13 7.80 -28.66
#